data_AF-A0AAD5M7Y1-F1
#
_entry.id   AF-A0AAD5M7Y1-F1
#
_cell.length_a   1.000
_cell.length_b   1.000
_cell.length_c   1.000
_cell.angle_alpha   90.00
_cell.angle_beta   90.00
_cell.angle_gamma   90.00
#
_symmetry.space_group_name_H-M   'P 1'
#
loop_
_entity.id
_entity.type
_entity.pdbx_description
1 polymer ?
#
loop_
_entity_poly.entity_id
_entity_poly.type
_entity_poly.pdbx_seq_one_letter_code
_entity_poly.pdbx_strand_id
1 'polypeptide(L)'
;MTKVFVRPRPLAAAEERDAVVCYNWEHEGRALVVPRLPLSSQRFVSFAGVLPPGNEAAYDQAVRPLLSPVLAGGTACCFAYGHTNSGKTHTIFGYGREIGLFERAIRGIFDARDVAEWGMQVRFYELYNGKVFDLMDARRPGFVREDADGGINVRSETVVGAQGEVMTQGLRAHYGESADDVIAVIQDAMRHRAQGTSELHHQSSRSHAVLELELVTREIAEARSELELTKAMVVPAGKARDDLYIAIQSKLYVRGDDGKYAPSGASVPVEESNRLSDLEAKRHLETATADSTAMIATVSSSLNNLKKAHDTLKYAALVAEPRSTQGK
;
A
#
# COMPACT_ATOMS: atom_id res chain seq x y z
N MET A 1 1.55 -11.22 -14.98
CA MET A 1 3.02 -11.04 -15.10
C MET A 1 3.33 -9.56 -14.88
N THR A 2 4.34 -9.21 -14.09
CA THR A 2 4.67 -7.81 -13.78
C THR A 2 5.43 -7.17 -14.94
N LYS A 3 4.92 -6.05 -15.49
CA LYS A 3 5.65 -5.27 -16.49
C LYS A 3 6.64 -4.35 -15.79
N VAL A 4 7.92 -4.44 -16.14
CA VAL A 4 8.98 -3.65 -15.49
C VAL A 4 9.59 -2.67 -16.47
N PHE A 5 9.53 -1.39 -16.15
CA PHE A 5 10.10 -0.31 -16.95
C PHE A 5 11.29 0.32 -16.21
N VAL A 6 12.36 0.64 -16.94
CA VAL A 6 13.51 1.37 -16.38
C VAL A 6 13.33 2.86 -16.65
N ARG A 7 13.54 3.70 -15.63
CA ARG A 7 13.43 5.15 -15.76
C ARG A 7 14.70 5.85 -15.28
N PRO A 8 15.63 6.16 -16.18
CA PRO A 8 16.77 7.01 -15.87
C PRO A 8 16.31 8.44 -15.59
N ARG A 9 16.82 9.05 -14.52
CA ARG A 9 16.69 10.50 -14.30
C ARG A 9 17.92 11.25 -14.81
N PRO A 10 17.78 12.50 -15.27
CA PRO A 10 18.93 13.33 -15.61
C PRO A 10 19.82 13.56 -14.38
N LEU A 11 21.06 14.01 -14.63
CA LEU A 11 21.97 14.43 -13.57
C LEU A 11 21.32 15.54 -12.73
N ALA A 12 21.44 15.43 -11.41
CA ALA A 12 21.07 16.53 -10.54
C ALA A 12 22.13 17.64 -10.61
N ALA A 13 21.81 18.86 -10.16
CA ALA A 13 22.75 19.97 -10.11
C ALA A 13 24.07 19.60 -9.37
N ALA A 14 23.96 18.80 -8.30
CA ALA A 14 25.12 18.32 -7.54
C ALA A 14 25.96 17.25 -8.27
N GLU A 15 25.45 16.69 -9.37
CA GLU A 15 26.05 15.61 -10.17
C GLU A 15 26.47 16.09 -11.56
N GLU A 16 26.39 17.40 -11.87
CA GLU A 16 26.69 17.94 -13.21
C GLU A 16 28.10 17.63 -13.72
N ARG A 17 29.04 17.38 -12.81
CA ARG A 17 30.43 17.01 -13.13
C ARG A 17 30.62 15.50 -13.30
N ASP A 18 29.61 14.70 -13.00
CA ASP A 18 29.69 13.25 -13.09
C ASP A 18 29.58 12.80 -14.54
N ALA A 19 30.30 11.73 -14.89
CA ALA A 19 30.12 11.09 -16.19
C ALA A 19 28.69 10.52 -16.30
N VAL A 20 28.10 10.64 -17.49
CA VAL A 20 26.73 10.18 -17.78
C VAL A 20 26.73 8.71 -18.17
N VAL A 21 25.87 7.93 -17.53
CA VAL A 21 25.51 6.57 -17.90
C VAL A 21 24.28 6.59 -18.79
N CYS A 22 24.42 6.04 -19.99
CA CYS A 22 23.32 5.84 -20.93
C CYS A 22 22.67 4.48 -20.69
N TYR A 23 21.34 4.45 -20.71
CA TYR A 23 20.52 3.24 -20.54
C TYR A 23 19.80 2.96 -21.85
N ASN A 24 20.55 2.46 -22.83
CA ASN A 24 20.04 2.25 -24.18
C ASN A 24 19.76 0.77 -24.44
N TRP A 25 18.76 0.53 -25.28
CA TRP A 25 18.55 -0.78 -25.84
C TRP A 25 19.59 -1.08 -26.90
N GLU A 26 20.22 -2.24 -26.80
CA GLU A 26 21.03 -2.84 -27.86
C GLU A 26 20.33 -4.09 -28.39
N HIS A 27 20.90 -4.71 -29.44
CA HIS A 27 20.42 -5.96 -30.01
C HIS A 27 18.96 -5.86 -30.49
N GLU A 28 18.65 -4.86 -31.33
CA GLU A 28 17.31 -4.63 -31.91
C GLU A 28 16.21 -4.44 -30.85
N GLY A 29 16.51 -3.79 -29.72
CA GLY A 29 15.49 -3.56 -28.69
C GLY A 29 15.30 -4.71 -27.71
N ARG A 30 16.19 -5.72 -27.71
CA ARG A 30 16.01 -6.96 -26.90
C ARG A 30 16.78 -6.98 -25.60
N ALA A 31 17.81 -6.14 -25.44
CA ALA A 31 18.58 -6.08 -24.21
C ALA A 31 18.90 -4.64 -23.81
N LEU A 32 18.66 -4.30 -22.54
CA LEU A 32 19.23 -3.12 -21.91
C LEU A 32 20.68 -3.43 -21.52
N VAL A 33 21.62 -2.64 -22.04
CA VAL A 33 23.05 -2.80 -21.76
C VAL A 33 23.53 -1.65 -20.90
N VAL A 34 24.13 -1.98 -19.75
CA VAL A 34 24.58 -1.00 -18.76
C VAL A 34 26.06 -1.23 -18.45
N PRO A 35 26.92 -0.19 -18.42
CA PRO A 35 28.32 -0.32 -18.04
C PRO A 35 28.47 -0.99 -16.66
N ARG A 36 29.45 -1.88 -16.43
CA ARG A 36 29.62 -2.54 -15.12
C ARG A 36 31.09 -2.66 -14.74
N LEU A 37 31.62 -1.76 -13.93
CA LEU A 37 33.03 -1.81 -13.53
C LEU A 37 33.34 -2.96 -12.54
N PRO A 38 34.48 -3.67 -12.66
CA PRO A 38 35.55 -3.51 -13.67
C PRO A 38 35.30 -4.29 -14.99
N LEU A 39 34.14 -4.95 -15.13
CA LEU A 39 33.73 -5.57 -16.39
C LEU A 39 33.40 -4.50 -17.46
N SER A 40 33.16 -4.92 -18.70
CA SER A 40 32.75 -4.01 -19.77
C SER A 40 31.29 -3.57 -19.60
N SER A 41 30.36 -4.53 -19.47
CA SER A 41 28.92 -4.26 -19.35
C SER A 41 28.15 -5.42 -18.71
N GLN A 42 26.91 -5.15 -18.31
CA GLN A 42 25.92 -6.15 -17.95
C GLN A 42 24.66 -5.96 -18.80
N ARG A 43 24.05 -7.09 -19.20
CA ARG A 43 22.84 -7.12 -20.03
C ARG A 43 21.63 -7.52 -19.20
N PHE A 44 20.49 -6.91 -19.50
CA PHE A 44 19.18 -7.25 -18.94
C PHE A 44 18.17 -7.41 -20.08
N VAL A 45 17.39 -8.48 -20.09
CA VAL A 45 16.50 -8.85 -21.23
C VAL A 45 15.01 -8.90 -20.89
N SER A 46 14.66 -8.78 -19.60
CA SER A 46 13.29 -8.99 -19.11
C SER A 46 12.47 -7.69 -18.96
N PHE A 47 13.04 -6.53 -19.26
CA PHE A 47 12.34 -5.25 -19.12
C PHE A 47 11.39 -4.98 -20.28
N ALA A 48 10.27 -4.32 -19.98
CA ALA A 48 9.27 -3.89 -20.96
C ALA A 48 9.70 -2.65 -21.75
N GLY A 49 10.59 -1.82 -21.20
CA GLY A 49 11.03 -0.59 -21.85
C GLY A 49 11.94 0.27 -20.98
N VAL A 50 12.57 1.27 -21.61
CA VAL A 50 13.21 2.39 -20.93
C VAL A 50 12.31 3.61 -21.15
N LEU A 51 11.82 4.20 -20.06
CA LEU A 51 10.91 5.33 -20.12
C LEU A 51 11.68 6.61 -20.49
N PRO A 52 11.15 7.41 -21.42
CA PRO A 52 11.69 8.74 -21.70
C PRO A 52 11.67 9.66 -20.48
N PRO A 53 12.43 10.78 -20.53
CA PRO A 53 12.29 11.85 -19.55
C PRO A 53 10.86 12.40 -19.48
N GLY A 54 10.45 12.87 -18.30
CA GLY A 54 9.12 13.45 -18.07
C GLY A 54 8.06 12.43 -17.63
N ASN A 55 7.12 12.87 -16.79
CA ASN A 55 6.08 12.02 -16.22
C ASN A 55 4.97 11.66 -17.22
N GLU A 56 4.79 12.44 -18.29
CA GLU A 56 3.79 12.18 -19.32
C GLU A 56 4.07 10.89 -20.08
N ALA A 57 5.26 10.75 -20.66
CA ALA A 57 5.66 9.54 -21.36
C ALA A 57 5.68 8.30 -20.44
N ALA A 58 6.05 8.49 -19.17
CA ALA A 58 5.99 7.44 -18.17
C ALA A 58 4.55 6.99 -17.88
N TYR A 59 3.61 7.93 -17.82
CA TYR A 59 2.19 7.63 -17.67
C TYR A 59 1.66 6.84 -18.86
N ASP A 60 1.90 7.32 -20.09
CA ASP A 60 1.37 6.69 -21.30
C ASP A 60 1.83 5.25 -21.48
N GLN A 61 3.08 4.95 -21.14
CA GLN A 61 3.64 3.60 -21.33
C GLN A 61 3.37 2.66 -20.16
N ALA A 62 3.47 3.13 -18.92
CA ALA A 62 3.44 2.26 -17.74
C ALA A 62 2.10 2.24 -17.00
N VAL A 63 1.35 3.36 -17.00
CA VAL A 63 0.17 3.54 -16.14
C VAL A 63 -1.12 3.53 -16.93
N ARG A 64 -1.19 4.25 -18.06
CA ARG A 64 -2.39 4.31 -18.91
C ARG A 64 -2.92 2.91 -19.30
N PRO A 65 -2.08 1.92 -19.65
CA PRO A 65 -2.56 0.56 -19.96
C PRO A 65 -3.18 -0.18 -18.75
N LEU A 66 -2.90 0.27 -17.52
CA LEU A 66 -3.48 -0.30 -16.30
C LEU A 66 -4.90 0.21 -16.03
N LEU A 67 -5.30 1.34 -16.62
CA LEU A 67 -6.61 1.93 -16.35
C LEU A 67 -7.76 1.09 -16.94
N SER A 68 -7.56 0.49 -18.11
CA SER A 68 -8.59 -0.32 -18.76
C SER A 68 -9.03 -1.53 -17.93
N PRO A 69 -8.12 -2.35 -17.36
CA PRO A 69 -8.50 -3.39 -16.40
C PRO A 69 -9.26 -2.87 -15.18
N VAL A 70 -8.83 -1.74 -14.61
CA VAL A 70 -9.48 -1.13 -13.44
C VAL A 70 -10.91 -0.69 -13.75
N LEU A 71 -11.12 -0.05 -14.90
CA LEU A 71 -12.45 0.34 -15.38
C LEU A 71 -13.35 -0.87 -15.68
N ALA A 72 -12.77 -2.03 -15.96
CA ALA A 72 -13.48 -3.30 -16.13
C ALA A 72 -13.75 -4.03 -14.80
N GLY A 73 -13.45 -3.43 -13.65
CA GLY A 73 -13.64 -4.02 -12.31
C GLY A 73 -12.46 -4.87 -11.83
N GLY A 74 -11.34 -4.88 -12.55
CA GLY A 74 -10.11 -5.53 -12.12
C GLY A 74 -9.27 -4.67 -11.17
N THR A 75 -8.18 -5.25 -10.67
CA THR A 75 -7.24 -4.54 -9.79
C THR A 75 -5.91 -4.32 -10.50
N ALA A 76 -5.34 -3.12 -10.34
CA ALA A 76 -4.00 -2.82 -10.84
C ALA A 76 -3.09 -2.20 -9.78
N CYS A 77 -1.79 -2.46 -9.89
CA CYS A 77 -0.77 -1.90 -9.00
C CYS A 77 0.35 -1.25 -9.83
N CYS A 78 0.73 -0.03 -9.47
CA CYS A 78 1.91 0.64 -10.02
C CYS A 78 2.80 1.15 -8.89
N PHE A 79 4.08 0.81 -8.91
CA PHE A 79 5.01 1.28 -7.89
C PHE A 79 6.37 1.66 -8.48
N ALA A 80 7.00 2.66 -7.86
CA ALA A 80 8.36 3.08 -8.20
C ALA A 80 9.37 2.48 -7.22
N TYR A 81 10.45 1.91 -7.75
CA TYR A 81 11.53 1.31 -6.97
C TYR A 81 12.88 1.89 -7.40
N GLY A 82 13.84 1.94 -6.49
CA GLY A 82 15.17 2.47 -6.76
C GLY A 82 15.84 3.08 -5.54
N HIS A 83 17.12 3.42 -5.67
CA HIS A 83 17.91 3.98 -4.59
C HIS A 83 17.47 5.38 -4.14
N THR A 84 18.00 5.88 -3.03
CA THR A 84 17.75 7.27 -2.58
C THR A 84 18.12 8.27 -3.68
N ASN A 85 17.29 9.28 -3.89
CA ASN A 85 17.48 10.28 -4.93
C ASN A 85 17.49 9.71 -6.37
N SER A 86 16.83 8.58 -6.64
CA SER A 86 16.70 8.02 -8.00
C SER A 86 15.52 8.61 -8.80
N GLY A 87 14.62 9.36 -8.15
CA GLY A 87 13.43 9.95 -8.79
C GLY A 87 12.10 9.24 -8.50
N LYS A 88 12.02 8.35 -7.50
CA LYS A 88 10.76 7.67 -7.10
C LYS A 88 9.61 8.63 -6.81
N THR A 89 9.82 9.56 -5.89
CA THR A 89 8.78 10.53 -5.48
C THR A 89 8.40 11.46 -6.63
N HIS A 90 9.39 11.95 -7.39
CA HIS A 90 9.16 12.73 -8.60
C HIS A 90 8.29 11.98 -9.61
N THR A 91 8.54 10.68 -9.77
CA THR A 91 7.77 9.82 -10.67
C THR A 91 6.32 9.72 -10.21
N ILE A 92 6.09 9.23 -9.00
CA ILE A 92 4.72 8.95 -8.54
C ILE A 92 3.94 10.23 -8.29
N PHE A 93 4.53 11.19 -7.56
CA PHE A 93 3.83 12.36 -7.02
C PHE A 93 4.14 13.67 -7.75
N GLY A 94 5.17 13.71 -8.60
CA GLY A 94 5.57 14.95 -9.27
C GLY A 94 6.34 15.91 -8.37
N TYR A 95 6.91 16.95 -8.97
CA TYR A 95 7.52 18.10 -8.29
C TYR A 95 7.47 19.34 -9.18
N GLY A 96 7.18 20.50 -8.57
CA GLY A 96 7.15 21.78 -9.28
C GLY A 96 6.11 21.77 -10.41
N ARG A 97 6.59 21.83 -11.66
CA ARG A 97 5.75 21.83 -12.86
C ARG A 97 5.45 20.43 -13.42
N GLU A 98 6.20 19.41 -13.00
CA GLU A 98 6.00 18.04 -13.47
C GLU A 98 4.86 17.38 -12.68
N ILE A 99 3.71 17.21 -13.34
CA ILE A 99 2.54 16.50 -12.79
C ILE A 99 2.90 15.02 -12.57
N GLY A 100 2.62 14.51 -11.36
CA GLY A 100 2.87 13.12 -10.97
C GLY A 100 2.02 12.09 -11.71
N LEU A 101 2.47 10.84 -11.73
CA LEU A 101 1.71 9.73 -12.30
C LEU A 101 0.34 9.54 -11.62
N PHE A 102 0.25 9.77 -10.30
CA PHE A 102 -1.03 9.61 -9.58
C PHE A 102 -2.10 10.57 -10.10
N GLU A 103 -1.75 11.84 -10.32
CA GLU A 103 -2.68 12.87 -10.79
C GLU A 103 -3.13 12.56 -12.22
N ARG A 104 -2.21 12.14 -13.09
CA ARG A 104 -2.52 11.73 -14.46
C ARG A 104 -3.44 10.50 -14.49
N ALA A 105 -3.23 9.53 -13.59
CA ALA A 105 -4.09 8.36 -13.45
C ALA A 105 -5.50 8.74 -13.00
N ILE A 106 -5.63 9.61 -11.99
CA ILE A 106 -6.93 10.08 -11.50
C ILE A 106 -7.68 10.81 -12.61
N ARG A 107 -7.03 11.77 -13.29
CA ARG A 107 -7.64 12.47 -14.43
C ARG A 107 -8.05 11.50 -15.54
N GLY A 108 -7.15 10.60 -15.95
CA GLY A 108 -7.46 9.61 -16.98
C GLY A 108 -8.61 8.65 -16.63
N ILE A 109 -8.79 8.32 -15.36
CA ILE A 109 -9.94 7.53 -14.88
C ILE A 109 -11.24 8.34 -14.98
N PHE A 110 -11.24 9.57 -14.47
CA PHE A 110 -12.42 10.44 -14.53
C PHE A 110 -12.77 10.89 -15.95
N ASP A 111 -11.80 11.06 -16.84
CA ASP A 111 -12.00 11.39 -18.25
C ASP A 111 -12.63 10.22 -19.03
N ALA A 112 -12.37 8.98 -18.60
CA ALA A 112 -12.98 7.78 -19.18
C ALA A 112 -14.39 7.48 -18.63
N ARG A 113 -14.92 8.36 -17.78
CA ARG A 113 -16.25 8.21 -17.18
C ARG A 113 -17.32 8.67 -18.17
N ASP A 114 -18.00 7.71 -18.81
CA ASP A 114 -19.07 8.03 -19.77
C ASP A 114 -20.36 8.54 -19.08
N VAL A 115 -20.99 7.74 -18.20
CA VAL A 115 -22.32 8.07 -17.59
C VAL A 115 -22.49 7.50 -16.15
N ALA A 116 -21.50 6.80 -15.61
CA ALA A 116 -21.71 6.01 -14.40
C ALA A 116 -21.69 6.83 -13.10
N GLU A 117 -22.59 6.51 -12.16
CA GLU A 117 -22.70 7.11 -10.81
C GLU A 117 -21.67 6.51 -9.82
N TRP A 118 -20.41 6.39 -10.24
CA TRP A 118 -19.31 6.05 -9.33
C TRP A 118 -18.41 7.26 -9.08
N GLY A 119 -17.81 7.27 -7.89
CA GLY A 119 -16.75 8.18 -7.51
C GLY A 119 -15.51 7.39 -7.14
N MET A 120 -14.57 8.05 -6.48
CA MET A 120 -13.31 7.45 -6.06
C MET A 120 -13.18 7.54 -4.56
N GLN A 121 -13.05 6.38 -3.91
CA GLN A 121 -12.64 6.29 -2.52
C GLN A 121 -11.11 6.21 -2.46
N VAL A 122 -10.51 7.06 -1.66
CA VAL A 122 -9.06 7.19 -1.53
C VAL A 122 -8.62 6.92 -0.10
N ARG A 123 -7.56 6.14 0.05
CA ARG A 123 -6.82 5.96 1.30
C ARG A 123 -5.35 6.24 1.04
N PHE A 124 -4.69 6.95 1.95
CA PHE A 124 -3.29 7.32 1.78
C PHE A 124 -2.52 7.24 3.09
N TYR A 125 -1.50 6.38 3.14
CA TYR A 125 -0.70 6.17 4.33
C TYR A 125 0.77 5.97 4.01
N GLU A 126 1.62 6.13 5.02
CA GLU A 126 3.04 5.78 4.93
C GLU A 126 3.42 4.66 5.89
N LEU A 127 4.30 3.78 5.42
CA LEU A 127 5.03 2.82 6.23
C LEU A 127 6.40 3.42 6.52
N TYR A 128 6.66 3.72 7.79
CA TYR A 128 7.91 4.30 8.24
C TYR A 128 8.41 3.58 9.49
N ASN A 129 9.63 3.01 9.40
CA ASN A 129 10.27 2.27 10.49
C ASN A 129 9.37 1.16 11.10
N GLY A 130 8.71 0.38 10.24
CA GLY A 130 7.79 -0.69 10.66
C GLY A 130 6.46 -0.22 11.24
N LYS A 131 6.19 1.09 11.26
CA LYS A 131 4.92 1.68 11.71
C LYS A 131 4.14 2.25 10.55
N VAL A 132 2.81 2.27 10.68
CA VAL A 132 1.89 2.91 9.73
C VAL A 132 1.57 4.31 10.25
N PHE A 133 1.47 5.28 9.35
CA PHE A 133 0.93 6.61 9.64
C PHE A 133 -0.10 6.99 8.58
N ASP A 134 -1.31 7.32 9.00
CA ASP A 134 -2.39 7.77 8.15
C ASP A 134 -2.13 9.20 7.66
N LEU A 135 -1.87 9.39 6.37
CA LEU A 135 -1.55 10.70 5.82
C LEU A 135 -2.80 11.58 5.65
N MET A 136 -3.99 10.97 5.60
CA MET A 136 -5.27 11.67 5.48
C MET A 136 -5.78 12.14 6.84
N ASP A 137 -5.22 11.62 7.93
CA ASP A 137 -5.53 12.02 9.31
C ASP A 137 -4.27 12.53 10.04
N ALA A 138 -3.58 13.51 9.42
CA ALA A 138 -2.45 14.24 10.01
C ALA A 138 -1.33 13.35 10.58
N ARG A 139 -0.99 12.25 9.89
CA ARG A 139 -0.02 11.22 10.35
C ARG A 139 -0.43 10.53 11.64
N ARG A 140 -1.74 10.33 11.88
CA ARG A 140 -2.19 9.51 13.00
C ARG A 140 -1.57 8.11 12.92
N PRO A 141 -1.02 7.57 14.03
CA PRO A 141 -0.47 6.22 14.02
C PRO A 141 -1.50 5.17 13.60
N GLY A 142 -1.04 4.14 12.90
CA GLY A 142 -1.83 2.97 12.57
C GLY A 142 -1.07 1.68 12.87
N PHE A 143 -1.74 0.56 12.66
CA PHE A 143 -1.19 -0.77 12.90
C PHE A 143 -1.43 -1.69 11.72
N VAL A 144 -0.41 -2.45 11.36
CA VAL A 144 -0.56 -3.63 10.49
C VAL A 144 -1.02 -4.77 11.38
N ARG A 145 -2.15 -5.40 11.03
CA ARG A 145 -2.70 -6.55 11.74
C ARG A 145 -2.93 -7.69 10.78
N GLU A 146 -2.53 -8.87 11.18
CA GLU A 146 -2.88 -10.11 10.49
C GLU A 146 -4.17 -10.64 11.11
N ASP A 147 -5.15 -10.98 10.29
CA ASP A 147 -6.34 -11.69 10.76
C ASP A 147 -6.09 -13.21 10.84
N ALA A 148 -7.08 -13.95 11.34
CA ALA A 148 -6.97 -15.39 11.55
C ALA A 148 -6.72 -16.18 10.26
N ASP A 149 -7.03 -15.60 9.10
CA ASP A 149 -6.89 -16.22 7.78
C ASP A 149 -5.54 -15.85 7.12
N GLY A 150 -4.66 -15.13 7.82
CA GLY A 150 -3.40 -14.63 7.28
C GLY A 150 -3.53 -13.36 6.44
N GLY A 151 -4.71 -12.72 6.45
CA GLY A 151 -4.99 -11.47 5.75
C GLY A 151 -4.35 -10.28 6.46
N ILE A 152 -3.51 -9.53 5.74
CA ILE A 152 -2.86 -8.32 6.26
C ILE A 152 -3.80 -7.13 6.09
N ASN A 153 -4.15 -6.50 7.21
CA ASN A 153 -5.04 -5.35 7.29
C ASN A 153 -4.29 -4.16 7.90
N VAL A 154 -4.44 -2.97 7.29
CA VAL A 154 -3.94 -1.73 7.87
C VAL A 154 -5.08 -1.02 8.60
N ARG A 155 -4.86 -0.69 9.86
CA ARG A 155 -5.87 -0.17 10.78
C ARG A 155 -5.43 1.13 11.43
N SER A 156 -6.40 1.96 11.81
CA SER A 156 -6.18 3.18 12.58
C SER A 156 -5.58 2.88 13.96
N GLU A 157 -5.18 3.93 14.67
CA GLU A 157 -4.91 3.84 16.09
C GLU A 157 -6.09 3.24 16.85
N THR A 158 -5.77 2.51 17.93
CA THR A 158 -6.78 2.00 18.85
C THR A 158 -7.36 3.17 19.64
N VAL A 159 -8.68 3.35 19.59
CA VAL A 159 -9.39 4.40 20.32
C VAL A 159 -10.14 3.76 21.48
N VAL A 160 -10.09 4.41 22.64
CA VAL A 160 -10.93 4.06 23.80
C VAL A 160 -12.10 5.04 23.81
N GLY A 161 -13.31 4.52 23.62
CA GLY A 161 -14.52 5.32 23.65
C GLY A 161 -14.95 5.69 25.08
N ALA A 162 -16.02 6.47 25.18
CA ALA A 162 -16.43 7.11 26.43
C ALA A 162 -16.89 6.11 27.51
N GLN A 163 -17.26 4.88 27.12
CA GLN A 163 -17.71 3.81 28.00
C GLN A 163 -16.58 2.80 28.28
N GLY A 164 -15.33 3.12 27.90
CA GLY A 164 -14.16 2.26 28.08
C GLY A 164 -13.99 1.19 26.99
N GLU A 165 -14.80 1.26 25.93
CA GLU A 165 -14.78 0.36 24.79
C GLU A 165 -13.54 0.59 23.92
N VAL A 166 -12.79 -0.48 23.64
CA VAL A 166 -11.54 -0.41 22.87
C VAL A 166 -11.82 -0.81 21.43
N MET A 167 -11.76 0.17 20.53
CA MET A 167 -12.09 -0.01 19.11
C MET A 167 -10.90 0.22 18.21
N THR A 168 -10.93 -0.38 17.02
CA THR A 168 -9.96 -0.14 15.97
C THR A 168 -10.69 -0.10 14.63
N GLN A 169 -10.45 0.92 13.82
CA GLN A 169 -11.16 1.16 12.56
C GLN A 169 -10.21 0.98 11.35
N GLY A 170 -10.75 1.05 10.14
CA GLY A 170 -9.95 1.25 8.94
C GLY A 170 -9.20 2.59 8.99
N LEU A 171 -8.22 2.77 8.12
CA LEU A 171 -7.64 4.09 7.90
C LEU A 171 -8.70 5.06 7.35
N ARG A 172 -8.48 6.36 7.54
CA ARG A 172 -9.36 7.38 7.01
C ARG A 172 -9.43 7.26 5.49
N ALA A 173 -10.66 7.24 4.98
CA ALA A 173 -10.94 7.28 3.56
C ALA A 173 -11.65 8.58 3.19
N HIS A 174 -11.40 9.08 1.99
CA HIS A 174 -12.14 10.19 1.39
C HIS A 174 -12.85 9.71 0.13
N TYR A 175 -14.14 10.02 0.00
CA TYR A 175 -14.89 9.78 -1.23
C TYR A 175 -15.01 11.09 -2.00
N GLY A 176 -14.55 11.08 -3.25
CA GLY A 176 -14.64 12.23 -4.15
C GLY A 176 -15.33 11.89 -5.46
N GLU A 177 -16.11 12.83 -5.99
CA GLU A 177 -16.89 12.68 -7.23
C GLU A 177 -16.23 13.33 -8.45
N SER A 178 -15.15 14.09 -8.24
CA SER A 178 -14.40 14.75 -9.29
C SER A 178 -12.89 14.52 -9.12
N ALA A 179 -12.16 14.56 -10.23
CA ALA A 179 -10.71 14.43 -10.21
C ALA A 179 -10.08 15.50 -9.31
N ASP A 180 -10.52 16.75 -9.41
CA ASP A 180 -9.92 17.88 -8.69
C ASP A 180 -10.11 17.77 -7.17
N ASP A 181 -11.27 17.30 -6.70
CA ASP A 181 -11.50 17.05 -5.26
C ASP A 181 -10.54 15.96 -4.73
N VAL A 182 -10.47 14.84 -5.44
CA VAL A 182 -9.60 13.71 -5.06
C VAL A 182 -8.12 14.13 -5.05
N ILE A 183 -7.69 14.85 -6.09
CA ILE A 183 -6.32 15.35 -6.21
C ILE A 183 -6.01 16.33 -5.07
N ALA A 184 -6.93 17.24 -4.73
CA ALA A 184 -6.74 18.22 -3.67
C ALA A 184 -6.54 17.56 -2.30
N VAL A 185 -7.32 16.53 -1.97
CA VAL A 185 -7.17 15.78 -0.71
C VAL A 185 -5.85 15.01 -0.65
N ILE A 186 -5.42 14.40 -1.76
CA ILE A 186 -4.11 13.72 -1.81
C ILE A 186 -2.97 14.72 -1.64
N GLN A 187 -3.05 15.88 -2.28
CA GLN A 187 -2.07 16.96 -2.14
C GLN A 187 -2.02 17.52 -0.72
N ASP A 188 -3.15 17.59 -0.01
CA ASP A 188 -3.16 17.92 1.42
C ASP A 188 -2.45 16.86 2.26
N ALA A 189 -2.80 15.59 2.08
CA ALA A 189 -2.15 14.48 2.78
C ALA A 189 -0.64 14.37 2.48
N MET A 190 -0.20 14.78 1.29
CA MET A 190 1.23 14.91 0.96
C MET A 190 1.94 15.97 1.82
N ARG A 191 1.26 17.04 2.26
CA ARG A 191 1.83 18.02 3.18
C ARG A 191 2.09 17.42 4.55
N HIS A 192 1.19 16.58 5.05
CA HIS A 192 1.41 15.85 6.31
C HIS A 192 2.65 14.97 6.22
N ARG A 193 2.84 14.26 5.09
CA ARG A 193 4.06 13.49 4.83
C ARG A 193 5.32 14.36 4.85
N ALA A 194 5.26 15.59 4.32
CA ALA A 194 6.39 16.51 4.30
C ALA A 194 6.67 17.17 5.67
N GLN A 195 5.66 17.40 6.53
CA GLN A 195 5.85 18.02 7.84
C GLN A 195 6.47 17.08 8.88
N GLY A 196 6.28 15.76 8.72
CA GLY A 196 6.98 14.75 9.53
C GLY A 196 8.50 14.69 9.30
N THR A 197 9.05 15.49 8.39
CA THR A 197 10.46 15.48 7.98
C THR A 197 11.28 16.63 8.56
N SER A 198 10.92 17.16 9.74
CA SER A 198 11.58 18.32 10.36
C SER A 198 13.00 18.06 10.88
N GLU A 199 13.59 16.90 10.60
CA GLU A 199 15.02 16.66 10.77
C GLU A 199 15.71 16.71 9.40
N LEU A 200 16.84 17.42 9.33
CA LEU A 200 17.68 17.80 8.18
C LEU A 200 18.20 16.64 7.27
N HIS A 201 17.54 15.50 7.20
CA HIS A 201 17.95 14.34 6.42
C HIS A 201 16.82 13.77 5.56
N HIS A 202 17.01 13.85 4.23
CA HIS A 202 16.40 13.08 3.13
C HIS A 202 15.64 11.77 3.47
N GLN A 203 14.49 11.88 4.14
CA GLN A 203 13.74 10.74 4.68
C GLN A 203 12.71 10.14 3.72
N SER A 204 12.48 10.75 2.54
CA SER A 204 11.65 10.15 1.47
C SER A 204 12.20 8.80 0.98
N SER A 205 13.43 8.45 1.35
CA SER A 205 14.06 7.15 1.12
C SER A 205 13.73 6.06 2.15
N ARG A 206 13.21 6.44 3.33
CA ARG A 206 12.96 5.54 4.46
C ARG A 206 11.48 5.32 4.76
N SER A 207 10.58 6.09 4.16
CA SER A 207 9.13 5.83 4.20
C SER A 207 8.59 5.36 2.85
N HIS A 208 7.78 4.30 2.88
CA HIS A 208 7.02 3.84 1.73
C HIS A 208 5.64 4.49 1.79
N ALA A 209 5.25 5.22 0.75
CA ALA A 209 3.90 5.76 0.66
C ALA A 209 3.03 4.85 -0.19
N VAL A 210 1.84 4.54 0.33
CA VAL A 210 0.85 3.68 -0.31
C VAL A 210 -0.42 4.50 -0.51
N LEU A 211 -0.75 4.74 -1.78
CA LEU A 211 -1.96 5.41 -2.21
C LEU A 211 -2.89 4.37 -2.82
N GLU A 212 -4.06 4.21 -2.23
CA GLU A 212 -5.11 3.31 -2.70
C GLU A 212 -6.21 4.15 -3.34
N LEU A 213 -6.58 3.78 -4.56
CA LEU A 213 -7.64 4.41 -5.34
C LEU A 213 -8.67 3.33 -5.68
N GLU A 214 -9.90 3.52 -5.26
CA GLU A 214 -10.97 2.55 -5.43
C GLU A 214 -12.16 3.20 -6.13
N LEU A 215 -12.63 2.59 -7.24
CA LEU A 215 -13.83 3.04 -7.94
C LEU A 215 -15.04 2.42 -7.27
N VAL A 216 -15.95 3.26 -6.76
CA VAL A 216 -17.08 2.80 -5.95
C VAL A 216 -18.24 3.78 -6.04
N THR A 217 -19.48 3.27 -5.93
CA THR A 217 -20.64 4.16 -5.81
C THR A 217 -20.70 4.77 -4.40
N ARG A 218 -21.39 5.90 -4.26
CA ARG A 218 -21.53 6.57 -2.97
C ARG A 218 -22.20 5.65 -1.94
N GLU A 219 -23.24 4.94 -2.35
CA GLU A 219 -24.02 4.03 -1.50
C GLU A 219 -23.16 2.88 -0.97
N ILE A 220 -22.30 2.30 -1.82
CA ILE A 220 -21.40 1.22 -1.42
C ILE A 220 -20.31 1.75 -0.49
N ALA A 221 -19.75 2.94 -0.77
CA ALA A 221 -18.74 3.55 0.09
C ALA A 221 -19.30 3.83 1.50
N GLU A 222 -20.48 4.44 1.58
CA GLU A 222 -21.17 4.74 2.84
C GLU A 222 -21.54 3.46 3.61
N ALA A 223 -22.12 2.46 2.92
CA ALA A 223 -22.47 1.18 3.53
C ALA A 223 -21.23 0.42 4.06
N ARG A 224 -20.09 0.51 3.36
CA ARG A 224 -18.83 -0.09 3.85
C ARG A 224 -18.28 0.63 5.06
N SER A 225 -18.33 1.97 5.08
CA SER A 225 -17.94 2.75 6.26
C SER A 225 -18.81 2.41 7.47
N GLU A 226 -20.13 2.30 7.29
CA GLU A 226 -21.04 1.86 8.36
C GLU A 226 -20.71 0.44 8.83
N LEU A 227 -20.51 -0.50 7.90
CA LEU A 227 -20.14 -1.87 8.23
C LEU A 227 -18.80 -1.96 8.98
N GLU A 228 -17.80 -1.16 8.61
CA GLU A 228 -16.53 -1.08 9.31
C GLU A 228 -16.70 -0.58 10.75
N LEU A 229 -17.52 0.44 10.95
CA LEU A 229 -17.87 0.94 12.29
C LEU A 229 -18.57 -0.14 13.10
N THR A 230 -19.58 -0.80 12.55
CA THR A 230 -20.29 -1.89 13.23
C THR A 230 -19.36 -3.04 13.58
N LYS A 231 -18.48 -3.47 12.67
CA LYS A 231 -17.47 -4.51 12.92
C LYS A 231 -16.50 -4.10 14.02
N ALA A 232 -16.11 -2.83 14.09
CA ALA A 232 -15.25 -2.32 15.16
C ALA A 232 -15.92 -2.44 16.55
N MET A 233 -17.25 -2.41 16.62
CA MET A 233 -18.01 -2.62 17.88
C MET A 233 -18.07 -4.09 18.33
N VAL A 234 -17.87 -5.05 17.42
CA VAL A 234 -17.88 -6.48 17.77
C VAL A 234 -16.68 -6.85 18.66
N VAL A 235 -15.54 -6.19 18.47
CA VAL A 235 -14.31 -6.48 19.25
C VAL A 235 -14.49 -6.19 20.75
N PRO A 236 -14.97 -4.99 21.18
CA PRO A 236 -15.31 -4.74 22.58
C PRO A 236 -16.33 -5.75 23.15
N ALA A 237 -17.36 -6.09 22.38
CA ALA A 237 -18.38 -7.05 22.82
C ALA A 237 -17.80 -8.45 23.02
N GLY A 238 -16.93 -8.91 22.10
CA GLY A 238 -16.20 -10.17 22.23
C GLY A 238 -15.29 -10.19 23.46
N LYS A 239 -14.56 -9.09 23.72
CA LYS A 239 -13.75 -8.96 24.93
C LYS A 239 -14.62 -9.02 26.20
N ALA A 240 -15.72 -8.29 26.25
CA ALA A 240 -16.64 -8.30 27.40
C ALA A 240 -17.22 -9.69 27.65
N ARG A 241 -17.53 -10.44 26.58
CA ARG A 241 -17.94 -11.85 26.66
C ARG A 241 -16.82 -12.71 27.25
N ASP A 242 -15.59 -12.58 26.76
CA ASP A 242 -14.45 -13.39 27.21
C ASP A 242 -14.09 -13.07 28.67
N ASP A 243 -14.12 -11.80 29.07
CA ASP A 243 -13.92 -11.37 30.45
C ASP A 243 -15.00 -11.96 31.38
N LEU A 244 -16.26 -11.97 30.94
CA LEU A 244 -17.36 -12.59 31.69
C LEU A 244 -17.21 -14.11 31.77
N TYR A 245 -16.82 -14.77 30.67
CA TYR A 245 -16.55 -16.21 30.63
C TYR A 245 -15.43 -16.59 31.60
N ILE A 246 -14.32 -15.83 31.60
CA ILE A 246 -13.21 -16.01 32.56
C ILE A 246 -13.71 -15.79 34.00
N ALA A 247 -14.54 -14.78 34.25
CA ALA A 247 -15.11 -14.52 35.57
C ALA A 247 -16.06 -15.65 36.04
N ILE A 248 -16.84 -16.24 35.14
CA ILE A 248 -17.69 -17.40 35.43
C ILE A 248 -16.82 -18.63 35.71
N GLN A 249 -15.88 -18.94 34.81
CA GLN A 249 -14.98 -20.09 34.96
C GLN A 249 -14.12 -20.02 36.21
N SER A 250 -13.60 -18.84 36.57
CA SER A 250 -12.84 -18.66 37.80
C SER A 250 -13.66 -18.93 39.07
N LYS A 251 -14.98 -18.73 39.04
CA LYS A 251 -15.89 -19.14 40.13
C LYS A 251 -16.19 -20.64 40.15
N LEU A 252 -15.90 -21.35 39.05
CA LEU A 252 -15.92 -22.82 39.00
C LEU A 252 -14.72 -23.44 39.71
N TYR A 253 -13.75 -22.65 40.18
CA TYR A 253 -12.58 -23.13 40.91
C TYR A 253 -12.40 -22.35 42.22
N VAL A 254 -12.22 -23.05 43.32
CA VAL A 254 -11.95 -22.46 44.64
C VAL A 254 -10.52 -22.78 45.03
N ARG A 255 -9.79 -21.80 45.56
CA ARG A 255 -8.44 -22.02 46.08
C ARG A 255 -8.53 -22.61 47.48
N GLY A 256 -8.02 -23.83 47.66
CA GLY A 256 -7.94 -24.51 48.95
C GLY A 256 -6.81 -23.96 49.82
N ASP A 257 -6.82 -24.33 51.10
CA ASP A 257 -5.85 -23.88 52.11
C ASP A 257 -4.40 -24.31 51.82
N ASP A 258 -4.22 -25.32 50.96
CA ASP A 258 -2.93 -25.78 50.42
C ASP A 258 -2.41 -24.91 49.26
N GLY A 259 -3.16 -23.87 48.89
CA GLY A 259 -2.86 -22.95 47.81
C GLY A 259 -3.24 -23.46 46.42
N LYS A 260 -3.79 -24.67 46.28
CA LYS A 260 -4.19 -25.28 45.00
C LYS A 260 -5.65 -24.99 44.67
N TYR A 261 -5.98 -24.96 43.37
CA TYR A 261 -7.36 -24.74 42.91
C TYR A 261 -8.10 -26.07 42.70
N ALA A 262 -9.33 -26.18 43.20
CA ALA A 262 -10.21 -27.34 43.04
C ALA A 262 -11.59 -26.93 42.47
N PRO A 263 -12.28 -27.78 41.69
CA PRO A 263 -13.58 -27.47 41.11
C PRO A 263 -14.64 -27.21 42.19
N SER A 264 -15.49 -26.19 42.00
CA SER A 264 -16.53 -25.76 42.94
C SER A 264 -17.84 -26.55 42.83
N GLY A 265 -18.01 -27.34 41.76
CA GLY A 265 -19.19 -28.20 41.52
C GLY A 265 -20.35 -27.54 40.76
N ALA A 266 -20.22 -26.29 40.30
CA ALA A 266 -21.22 -25.61 39.47
C ALA A 266 -21.10 -25.97 37.97
N SER A 267 -22.20 -25.95 37.22
CA SER A 267 -22.24 -26.22 35.77
C SER A 267 -22.59 -24.96 34.97
N VAL A 268 -22.09 -24.88 33.73
CA VAL A 268 -22.37 -23.76 32.80
C VAL A 268 -23.78 -23.93 32.22
N PRO A 269 -24.66 -22.91 32.25
CA PRO A 269 -26.00 -22.97 31.67
C PRO A 269 -25.97 -23.17 30.15
N VAL A 270 -26.84 -24.06 29.63
CA VAL A 270 -26.95 -24.43 28.21
C VAL A 270 -27.24 -23.25 27.28
N GLU A 271 -27.89 -22.20 27.79
CA GLU A 271 -28.20 -20.96 27.06
C GLU A 271 -26.95 -20.16 26.63
N GLU A 272 -25.88 -20.19 27.43
CA GLU A 272 -24.63 -19.49 27.13
C GLU A 272 -23.80 -20.23 26.06
N SER A 273 -23.90 -21.57 26.05
CA SER A 273 -23.27 -22.43 25.04
C SER A 273 -23.87 -22.21 23.65
N ASN A 274 -25.20 -22.06 23.54
CA ASN A 274 -25.88 -21.84 22.26
C ASN A 274 -25.60 -20.45 21.68
N ARG A 275 -25.46 -19.41 22.53
CA ARG A 275 -25.05 -18.07 22.10
C ARG A 275 -23.62 -18.03 21.54
N LEU A 276 -22.76 -18.96 21.96
CA LEU A 276 -21.38 -19.07 21.47
C LEU A 276 -21.35 -19.61 20.04
N SER A 277 -22.18 -20.61 19.73
CA SER A 277 -22.25 -21.29 18.44
C SER A 277 -22.79 -20.40 17.31
N ASP A 278 -23.74 -19.51 17.62
CA ASP A 278 -24.32 -18.57 16.64
C ASP A 278 -23.34 -17.46 16.22
N LEU A 279 -22.32 -17.17 17.03
CA LEU A 279 -21.30 -16.15 16.76
C LEU A 279 -20.14 -16.66 15.89
N GLU A 280 -19.95 -17.97 15.79
CA GLU A 280 -18.87 -18.59 15.01
C GLU A 280 -19.20 -18.72 13.50
N ALA A 281 -20.46 -18.51 13.09
CA ALA A 281 -20.95 -18.83 11.75
C ALA A 281 -20.81 -17.71 10.68
N LYS A 282 -19.96 -16.70 10.86
CA LYS A 282 -19.78 -15.63 9.85
C LYS A 282 -18.33 -15.17 9.70
N ARG A 283 -17.68 -15.59 8.61
CA ARG A 283 -16.85 -14.71 7.75
C ARG A 283 -16.35 -15.44 6.50
N HIS A 284 -16.65 -14.87 5.34
CA HIS A 284 -15.83 -14.98 4.14
C HIS A 284 -15.43 -13.55 3.76
N LEU A 285 -14.16 -13.31 3.40
CA LEU A 285 -13.84 -12.34 2.34
C LEU A 285 -12.45 -12.58 1.76
N GLU A 286 -12.39 -12.26 0.47
CA GLU A 286 -11.35 -12.49 -0.51
C GLU A 286 -10.06 -11.69 -0.26
N THR A 287 -8.92 -12.33 -0.54
CA THR A 287 -7.64 -11.66 -0.74
C THR A 287 -7.53 -11.29 -2.22
N ALA A 288 -7.68 -10.00 -2.55
CA ALA A 288 -7.48 -9.54 -3.91
C ALA A 288 -5.98 -9.50 -4.25
N THR A 289 -5.53 -10.38 -5.14
CA THR A 289 -4.25 -10.21 -5.84
C THR A 289 -4.47 -9.30 -7.04
N ALA A 290 -3.63 -8.28 -7.22
CA ALA A 290 -3.75 -7.38 -8.38
C ALA A 290 -3.62 -8.16 -9.71
N ASP A 291 -4.56 -7.95 -10.62
CA ASP A 291 -4.60 -8.61 -11.93
C ASP A 291 -3.48 -8.12 -12.85
N SER A 292 -3.13 -6.84 -12.71
CA SER A 292 -2.11 -6.18 -13.54
C SER A 292 -1.14 -5.35 -12.70
N THR A 293 0.16 -5.58 -12.85
CA THR A 293 1.18 -4.86 -12.06
C THR A 293 2.25 -4.26 -12.95
N ALA A 294 2.58 -2.99 -12.71
CA ALA A 294 3.72 -2.30 -13.31
C ALA A 294 4.72 -1.85 -12.24
N MET A 295 6.00 -2.08 -12.51
CA MET A 295 7.12 -1.57 -11.71
C MET A 295 7.90 -0.55 -12.53
N ILE A 296 8.18 0.61 -11.93
CA ILE A 296 9.06 1.63 -12.52
C ILE A 296 10.37 1.65 -11.73
N ALA A 297 11.41 1.04 -12.30
CA ALA A 297 12.77 1.01 -11.77
C ALA A 297 13.48 2.33 -12.08
N THR A 298 13.41 3.26 -11.13
CA THR A 298 14.06 4.57 -11.22
C THR A 298 15.56 4.48 -10.92
N VAL A 299 16.40 5.02 -11.81
CA VAL A 299 17.87 4.96 -11.71
C VAL A 299 18.51 6.32 -12.00
N SER A 300 19.67 6.58 -11.41
CA SER A 300 20.48 7.78 -11.69
C SER A 300 21.33 7.59 -12.94
N SER A 301 21.42 8.62 -13.78
CA SER A 301 22.39 8.68 -14.88
C SER A 301 23.81 9.07 -14.47
N SER A 302 24.08 9.42 -13.20
CA SER A 302 25.46 9.62 -12.72
C SER A 302 26.23 8.29 -12.60
N LEU A 303 27.44 8.25 -13.15
CA LEU A 303 28.39 7.13 -13.02
C LEU A 303 28.74 6.83 -11.55
N ASN A 304 28.78 7.84 -10.69
CA ASN A 304 29.05 7.66 -9.25
C ASN A 304 27.95 6.85 -8.55
N ASN A 305 26.74 6.82 -9.12
CA ASN A 305 25.62 6.01 -8.64
C ASN A 305 25.48 4.66 -9.37
N LEU A 306 26.39 4.31 -10.28
CA LEU A 306 26.28 3.13 -11.14
C LEU A 306 26.06 1.83 -10.34
N LYS A 307 26.78 1.64 -9.23
CA LYS A 307 26.59 0.45 -8.36
C LYS A 307 25.15 0.35 -7.83
N LYS A 308 24.58 1.47 -7.36
CA LYS A 308 23.20 1.52 -6.84
C LYS A 308 22.17 1.30 -7.95
N ALA A 309 22.45 1.81 -9.15
CA ALA A 309 21.63 1.55 -10.33
C ALA A 309 21.65 0.06 -10.69
N HIS A 310 22.81 -0.61 -10.67
CA HIS A 310 22.92 -2.06 -10.89
C HIS A 310 22.10 -2.88 -9.90
N ASP A 311 22.19 -2.56 -8.61
CA ASP A 311 21.43 -3.30 -7.59
C ASP A 311 19.91 -3.13 -7.80
N THR A 312 19.48 -1.93 -8.19
CA THR A 312 18.10 -1.65 -8.58
C THR A 312 17.67 -2.49 -9.79
N LEU A 313 18.49 -2.53 -10.85
CA LEU A 313 18.19 -3.25 -12.08
C LEU A 313 18.19 -4.77 -11.89
N LYS A 314 19.08 -5.31 -11.06
CA LYS A 314 19.07 -6.75 -10.73
C LYS A 314 17.78 -7.16 -10.05
N TYR A 315 17.35 -6.41 -9.04
CA TYR A 315 16.07 -6.68 -8.38
C TYR A 315 14.89 -6.54 -9.34
N ALA A 316 14.88 -5.47 -10.14
CA ALA A 316 13.86 -5.25 -11.15
C ALA A 316 13.78 -6.38 -12.18
N ALA A 317 14.93 -6.95 -12.57
CA ALA A 317 14.97 -8.07 -13.51
C ALA A 317 14.34 -9.33 -12.92
N LEU A 318 14.59 -9.62 -11.63
CA LEU A 318 13.94 -10.73 -10.91
C LEU A 318 12.42 -10.54 -10.80
N VAL A 319 11.95 -9.30 -10.64
CA VAL A 319 10.51 -8.99 -10.60
C VAL A 319 9.86 -9.16 -11.98
N ALA A 320 10.61 -8.90 -13.04
CA ALA A 320 10.15 -9.01 -14.43
C ALA A 320 10.08 -10.47 -14.92
N GLU A 321 10.84 -11.37 -14.31
CA GLU A 321 10.80 -12.78 -14.64
C GLU A 321 9.42 -13.37 -14.31
N PRO A 322 8.85 -14.19 -15.21
CA PRO A 322 7.59 -14.87 -14.91
C PRO A 322 7.81 -15.76 -13.68
N ARG A 323 6.94 -15.63 -12.67
CA ARG A 323 6.95 -16.56 -11.54
C ARG A 323 6.81 -17.96 -12.13
N SER A 324 7.84 -18.79 -11.96
CA SER A 324 7.71 -20.21 -12.26
C SER A 324 6.55 -20.71 -11.41
N THR A 325 5.50 -21.20 -12.07
CA THR A 325 4.50 -22.03 -11.43
C THR A 325 5.19 -23.33 -11.03
N GLN A 326 6.00 -23.30 -9.98
CA GLN A 326 6.28 -24.52 -9.23
C GLN A 326 4.97 -24.90 -8.55
N GLY A 327 4.43 -26.04 -8.97
CA GLY A 327 3.11 -26.54 -8.58
C GLY A 327 2.92 -26.50 -7.06
N LYS A 328 1.75 -26.02 -6.67
CA LYS A 328 1.10 -26.51 -5.45
C LYS A 328 0.60 -27.92 -5.71
#